data_AF-F2F4H2-F1
#
_entry.id   AF-F2F4H2-F1
#
_cell.length_a   1.000
_cell.length_b   1.000
_cell.length_c   1.000
_cell.angle_alpha   90.00
_cell.angle_beta   90.00
_cell.angle_gamma   90.00
#
_symmetry.space_group_name_H-M   'P 1'
#
loop_
_entity.id
_entity.type
_entity.pdbx_description
1 polymer ?
#
loop_
_entity_poly.entity_id
_entity_poly.type
_entity_poly.pdbx_seq_one_letter_code
_entity_poly.pdbx_strand_id
1 'polypeptide(L)'
;MKKIDWNRTDLIDETAEVVQHQTKQQKETLEHERGIHMEESQQNRVKITKVEVNATGEERISKKQGTYITLSIPTLTSEDRHGFEQMQESLIHYLHDLHKDVKITADSKILVIGLGNKTITPDAIGPYTIDAMHKKQSELDSPKFILYAPGVTGQTGFETSDYIHALAEKIKPALVIIVDALATSGSARLCRTIQLTDTGIHPGGGVGNHRKEISKEMLGVPVTAIGVPTVVEAPILIADAIDVAFRSIAAKIQERDKPSGKLSVTSWTPVNEEVDLTKVEPIFGQWATWPTEDRRQLFEEVFSTHPERLMVTPKEVDFWLSQYAFLLGEGLFKWLEEKQKAGN
;
A
#
# COMPACT_ATOMS: atom_id res chain seq x y z
N MET A 1 12.83 22.37 17.45
CA MET A 1 11.66 21.70 16.85
C MET A 1 11.96 20.22 16.74
N LYS A 2 11.12 19.33 17.28
CA LYS A 2 11.23 17.89 16.97
C LYS A 2 10.84 17.75 15.49
N LYS A 3 11.76 17.30 14.63
CA LYS A 3 11.40 16.86 13.28
C LYS A 3 10.42 15.69 13.45
N ILE A 4 9.19 15.87 12.98
CA ILE A 4 8.20 14.81 12.91
C ILE A 4 8.63 13.90 11.75
N ASP A 5 8.53 12.59 11.95
CA ASP A 5 8.96 11.60 10.96
C ASP A 5 7.90 11.52 9.85
N TRP A 6 8.25 12.05 8.68
CA TRP A 6 7.40 12.20 7.49
C TRP A 6 7.05 10.88 6.81
N ASN A 7 7.68 9.78 7.21
CA ASN A 7 7.57 8.47 6.59
C ASN A 7 6.45 7.59 7.18
N ARG A 8 5.35 8.19 7.66
CA ARG A 8 4.18 7.42 8.15
C ARG A 8 3.31 6.92 7.01
N THR A 9 3.93 6.15 6.14
CA THR A 9 3.25 5.36 5.11
C THR A 9 3.72 3.93 5.21
N ASP A 10 2.80 3.00 4.97
CA ASP A 10 3.17 1.60 4.85
C ASP A 10 3.72 1.29 3.45
N LEU A 11 3.47 2.16 2.47
CA LEU A 11 3.88 1.97 1.09
C LEU A 11 5.36 2.31 0.85
N ILE A 12 6.09 1.36 0.24
CA ILE A 12 7.53 1.49 -0.04
C ILE A 12 7.80 2.56 -1.10
N ASP A 13 6.92 2.66 -2.09
CA ASP A 13 7.13 3.51 -3.26
C ASP A 13 6.87 4.96 -2.92
N GLU A 14 6.02 5.25 -1.94
CA GLU A 14 5.90 6.60 -1.37
C GLU A 14 7.14 7.00 -0.56
N THR A 15 7.70 6.06 0.21
CA THR A 15 8.95 6.27 0.94
C THR A 15 10.12 6.52 -0.03
N ALA A 16 10.11 5.84 -1.19
CA ALA A 16 11.06 6.04 -2.27
C ALA A 16 10.79 7.31 -3.10
N GLU A 17 9.53 7.72 -3.31
CA GLU A 17 9.15 8.92 -4.06
C GLU A 17 9.57 10.21 -3.34
N VAL A 18 9.55 10.23 -2.00
CA VAL A 18 10.16 11.32 -1.20
C VAL A 18 11.66 11.50 -1.54
N VAL A 19 12.34 10.43 -1.97
CA VAL A 19 13.74 10.48 -2.41
C VAL A 19 13.88 11.01 -3.85
N GLN A 20 12.82 10.93 -4.67
CA GLN A 20 12.87 11.15 -6.13
C GLN A 20 12.59 12.58 -6.59
N HIS A 21 12.39 13.54 -5.70
CA HIS A 21 12.10 14.93 -6.08
C HIS A 21 13.28 15.70 -6.72
N GLN A 22 14.30 15.03 -7.26
CA GLN A 22 15.41 15.65 -7.99
C GLN A 22 15.84 14.87 -9.25
N THR A 23 16.56 15.58 -10.14
CA THR A 23 16.71 15.34 -11.60
C THR A 23 17.20 13.93 -12.00
N LYS A 24 16.84 13.47 -13.22
CA LYS A 24 17.16 12.14 -13.79
C LYS A 24 18.62 11.65 -13.64
N GLN A 25 19.63 12.52 -13.65
CA GLN A 25 21.04 12.14 -13.48
C GLN A 25 21.45 11.91 -12.02
N GLN A 26 20.69 12.42 -11.04
CA GLN A 26 20.91 12.14 -9.62
C GLN A 26 20.24 10.83 -9.18
N LYS A 27 19.31 10.29 -9.99
CA LYS A 27 18.57 9.04 -9.70
C LYS A 27 19.49 7.84 -9.51
N GLU A 28 20.36 7.54 -10.47
CA GLU A 28 21.23 6.36 -10.43
C GLU A 28 22.27 6.43 -9.30
N THR A 29 22.73 7.64 -8.95
CA THR A 29 23.72 7.84 -7.88
C THR A 29 23.06 7.72 -6.50
N LEU A 30 21.86 8.29 -6.31
CA LEU A 30 21.13 8.24 -5.04
C LEU A 30 20.52 6.86 -4.73
N GLU A 31 20.10 6.11 -5.76
CA GLU A 31 19.63 4.72 -5.63
C GLU A 31 20.72 3.82 -5.05
N HIS A 32 21.94 3.90 -5.62
CA HIS A 32 23.10 3.19 -5.08
C HIS A 32 23.53 3.70 -3.70
N GLU A 33 23.54 5.02 -3.49
CA GLU A 33 23.97 5.59 -2.21
C GLU A 33 23.02 5.27 -1.06
N ARG A 34 21.70 5.21 -1.28
CA ARG A 34 20.70 4.87 -0.27
C ARG A 34 20.34 3.39 -0.22
N GLY A 35 20.89 2.57 -1.12
CA GLY A 35 20.75 1.13 -1.07
C GLY A 35 19.38 0.61 -1.49
N ILE A 36 18.78 1.27 -2.49
CA ILE A 36 17.46 0.93 -3.02
C ILE A 36 17.59 0.78 -4.53
N HIS A 37 17.15 -0.34 -5.07
CA HIS A 37 17.02 -0.55 -6.50
C HIS A 37 15.55 -0.53 -6.89
N MET A 38 15.15 0.36 -7.78
CA MET A 38 13.75 0.50 -8.21
C MET A 38 13.60 0.19 -9.70
N GLU A 39 12.65 -0.69 -10.01
CA GLU A 39 12.25 -1.00 -11.37
C GLU A 39 10.76 -0.67 -11.56
N GLU A 40 10.44 0.19 -12.52
CA GLU A 40 9.07 0.46 -12.92
C GLU A 40 8.76 -0.25 -14.23
N SER A 41 7.61 -0.92 -14.27
CA SER A 41 7.08 -1.54 -15.48
C SER A 41 5.57 -1.34 -15.56
N GLN A 42 5.00 -1.62 -16.72
CA GLN A 42 3.56 -1.55 -16.92
C GLN A 42 3.09 -2.81 -17.62
N GLN A 43 2.09 -3.48 -17.05
CA GLN A 43 1.40 -4.62 -17.64
C GLN A 43 -0.07 -4.24 -17.76
N ASN A 44 -0.59 -4.16 -18.99
CA ASN A 44 -1.95 -3.69 -19.25
C ASN A 44 -2.20 -2.31 -18.60
N ARG A 45 -3.19 -2.21 -17.70
CA ARG A 45 -3.49 -0.99 -16.92
C ARG A 45 -2.75 -0.94 -15.57
N VAL A 46 -2.04 -2.01 -15.20
CA VAL A 46 -1.34 -2.14 -13.92
C VAL A 46 0.04 -1.50 -14.04
N LYS A 47 0.25 -0.40 -13.32
CA LYS A 47 1.58 0.14 -13.04
C LYS A 47 2.21 -0.73 -11.96
N ILE A 48 3.40 -1.25 -12.24
CA ILE A 48 4.15 -2.07 -11.30
C ILE A 48 5.42 -1.34 -10.92
N THR A 49 5.67 -1.22 -9.62
CA THR A 49 6.91 -0.69 -9.06
C THR A 49 7.51 -1.77 -8.18
N LYS A 50 8.66 -2.31 -8.58
CA LYS A 50 9.46 -3.23 -7.77
C LYS A 50 10.58 -2.45 -7.10
N VAL A 51 10.72 -2.63 -5.80
CA VAL A 51 11.74 -1.97 -4.97
C VAL A 51 12.50 -3.04 -4.20
N GLU A 52 13.80 -3.17 -4.45
CA GLU A 52 14.70 -4.01 -3.68
C GLU A 52 15.48 -3.14 -2.70
N VAL A 53 15.29 -3.40 -1.41
CA VAL A 53 15.93 -2.67 -0.32
C VAL A 53 17.08 -3.51 0.20
N ASN A 54 18.30 -2.96 0.27
CA ASN A 54 19.46 -3.61 0.88
C ASN A 54 19.66 -3.18 2.35
N ALA A 55 20.67 -3.73 3.02
CA ALA A 55 20.96 -3.39 4.43
C ALA A 55 21.19 -1.89 4.69
N THR A 56 21.81 -1.18 3.75
CA THR A 56 21.98 0.29 3.83
C THR A 56 20.64 1.01 3.68
N GLY A 57 19.74 0.48 2.85
CA GLY A 57 18.38 0.95 2.71
C GLY A 57 17.60 0.81 4.02
N GLU A 58 17.74 -0.32 4.71
CA GLU A 58 17.05 -0.59 5.97
C GLU A 58 17.33 0.45 7.05
N GLU A 59 18.60 0.82 7.24
CA GLU A 59 18.98 1.85 8.21
C GLU A 59 18.49 3.25 7.83
N ARG A 60 18.34 3.54 6.53
CA ARG A 60 18.08 4.90 6.03
C ARG A 60 16.61 5.20 5.78
N ILE A 61 15.83 4.21 5.37
CA ILE A 61 14.40 4.38 5.07
C ILE A 61 13.50 3.73 6.12
N SER A 62 14.08 3.08 7.13
CA SER A 62 13.35 2.38 8.19
C SER A 62 12.37 1.31 7.66
N LYS A 63 12.70 0.70 6.52
CA LYS A 63 11.98 -0.44 5.94
C LYS A 63 12.96 -1.59 5.77
N LYS A 64 12.55 -2.80 6.14
CA LYS A 64 13.45 -3.95 6.16
C LYS A 64 14.08 -4.27 4.80
N GLN A 65 15.26 -4.87 4.86
CA GLN A 65 15.88 -5.45 3.68
C GLN A 65 14.98 -6.53 3.05
N GLY A 66 14.74 -6.41 1.74
CA GLY A 66 14.04 -7.40 0.94
C GLY A 66 13.36 -6.79 -0.27
N THR A 67 12.39 -7.51 -0.81
CA THR A 67 11.68 -7.15 -2.03
C THR A 67 10.30 -6.62 -1.69
N TYR A 68 9.96 -5.49 -2.30
CA TYR A 68 8.65 -4.89 -2.24
C TYR A 68 8.11 -4.69 -3.66
N ILE A 69 6.86 -5.06 -3.90
CA ILE A 69 6.23 -4.93 -5.21
C ILE A 69 4.89 -4.22 -5.01
N THR A 70 4.77 -3.06 -5.63
CA THR A 70 3.55 -2.26 -5.61
C THR A 70 2.82 -2.41 -6.95
N LEU A 71 1.57 -2.87 -6.90
CA LEU A 71 0.67 -3.01 -8.04
C LEU A 71 -0.39 -1.92 -7.96
N SER A 72 -0.45 -1.01 -8.92
CA SER A 72 -1.35 0.14 -8.88
C SER A 72 -2.10 0.35 -10.18
N ILE A 73 -3.41 0.57 -10.09
CA ILE A 73 -4.24 1.02 -11.22
C ILE A 73 -4.88 2.35 -10.81
N PRO A 74 -4.26 3.50 -11.13
CA PRO A 74 -4.78 4.81 -10.72
C PRO A 74 -6.21 5.11 -11.19
N THR A 75 -6.64 4.48 -12.30
CA THR A 75 -7.99 4.65 -12.88
C THR A 75 -9.01 3.64 -12.37
N LEU A 76 -8.65 2.78 -11.41
CA LEU A 76 -9.54 1.76 -10.89
C LEU A 76 -10.75 2.38 -10.18
N THR A 77 -11.91 1.83 -10.46
CA THR A 77 -13.16 2.10 -9.74
C THR A 77 -13.64 0.81 -9.09
N SER A 78 -14.49 0.93 -8.07
CA SER A 78 -14.99 -0.22 -7.31
C SER A 78 -15.82 -1.18 -8.17
N GLU A 79 -16.40 -0.70 -9.28
CA GLU A 79 -17.20 -1.49 -10.22
C GLU A 79 -16.39 -2.05 -11.40
N ASP A 80 -15.11 -1.69 -11.53
CA ASP A 80 -14.25 -2.04 -12.67
C ASP A 80 -13.73 -3.48 -12.57
N ARG A 81 -14.61 -4.44 -12.90
CA ARG A 81 -14.28 -5.88 -12.90
C ARG A 81 -13.04 -6.21 -13.71
N HIS A 82 -12.87 -5.59 -14.87
CA HIS A 82 -11.73 -5.86 -15.73
C HIS A 82 -10.42 -5.34 -15.12
N GLY A 83 -10.45 -4.20 -14.44
CA GLY A 83 -9.32 -3.70 -13.67
C GLY A 83 -8.91 -4.67 -12.55
N PHE A 84 -9.88 -5.22 -11.81
CA PHE A 84 -9.60 -6.23 -10.77
C PHE A 84 -9.05 -7.54 -11.36
N GLU A 85 -9.55 -8.00 -12.51
CA GLU A 85 -9.01 -9.18 -13.20
C GLU A 85 -7.53 -8.99 -13.58
N GLN A 86 -7.20 -7.85 -14.19
CA GLN A 86 -5.81 -7.52 -14.55
C GLN A 86 -4.90 -7.42 -13.32
N MET A 87 -5.40 -6.80 -12.24
CA MET A 87 -4.66 -6.71 -10.97
C MET A 87 -4.43 -8.09 -10.35
N GLN A 88 -5.40 -9.01 -10.45
CA GLN A 88 -5.26 -10.39 -9.98
C GLN A 88 -4.22 -11.17 -10.79
N GLU A 89 -4.18 -11.01 -12.11
CA GLU A 89 -3.18 -11.64 -12.97
C GLU A 89 -1.76 -11.19 -12.60
N SER A 90 -1.56 -9.88 -12.44
CA SER A 90 -0.28 -9.33 -11.96
C SER A 90 0.04 -9.83 -10.55
N LEU A 91 -0.93 -9.88 -9.63
CA LEU A 91 -0.74 -10.43 -8.29
C LEU A 91 -0.21 -11.87 -8.33
N ILE A 92 -0.84 -12.75 -9.13
CA ILE A 92 -0.42 -14.15 -9.27
C ILE A 92 1.01 -14.23 -9.83
N HIS A 93 1.31 -13.44 -10.86
CA HIS A 93 2.64 -13.39 -11.46
C HIS A 93 3.74 -13.03 -10.43
N TYR A 94 3.50 -12.01 -9.62
CA TYR A 94 4.48 -11.57 -8.62
C TYR A 94 4.52 -12.44 -7.37
N LEU A 95 3.43 -13.13 -7.02
CA LEU A 95 3.48 -14.20 -6.02
C LEU A 95 4.38 -15.36 -6.49
N HIS A 96 4.30 -15.74 -7.78
CA HIS A 96 5.23 -16.73 -8.33
C HIS A 96 6.68 -16.25 -8.25
N ASP A 97 6.93 -14.96 -8.55
CA ASP A 97 8.26 -14.34 -8.47
C ASP A 97 8.83 -14.38 -7.04
N LEU A 98 8.06 -13.90 -6.05
CA LEU A 98 8.46 -13.90 -4.63
C LEU A 98 8.65 -15.31 -4.07
N HIS A 99 7.90 -16.29 -4.58
CA HIS A 99 7.94 -17.67 -4.09
C HIS A 99 8.73 -18.62 -5.00
N LYS A 100 9.59 -18.12 -5.89
CA LYS A 100 10.45 -18.95 -6.76
C LYS A 100 11.23 -19.99 -5.97
N ASP A 101 11.84 -19.58 -4.86
CA ASP A 101 12.70 -20.42 -4.03
C ASP A 101 11.95 -21.17 -2.91
N VAL A 102 10.65 -20.90 -2.73
CA VAL A 102 9.83 -21.58 -1.73
C VAL A 102 9.33 -22.90 -2.30
N LYS A 103 9.82 -24.01 -1.74
CA LYS A 103 9.39 -25.36 -2.12
C LYS A 103 8.03 -25.66 -1.54
N ILE A 104 7.00 -25.64 -2.38
CA ILE A 104 5.61 -25.97 -2.02
C ILE A 104 5.25 -27.27 -2.73
N THR A 105 5.03 -28.32 -1.95
CA THR A 105 4.53 -29.62 -2.40
C THR A 105 3.02 -29.73 -2.20
N ALA A 106 2.39 -30.81 -2.69
CA ALA A 106 0.98 -31.09 -2.45
C ALA A 106 0.63 -31.20 -0.94
N ASP A 107 1.56 -31.69 -0.12
CA ASP A 107 1.39 -31.85 1.34
C ASP A 107 1.82 -30.61 2.15
N SER A 108 2.31 -29.57 1.48
CA SER A 108 2.80 -28.37 2.15
C SER A 108 1.66 -27.58 2.75
N LYS A 109 1.76 -27.26 4.04
CA LYS A 109 0.79 -26.42 4.75
C LYS A 109 1.12 -24.95 4.52
N ILE A 110 0.15 -24.18 4.06
CA ILE A 110 0.28 -22.72 3.93
C ILE A 110 -0.66 -22.08 4.95
N LEU A 111 -0.11 -21.21 5.78
CA LEU A 111 -0.85 -20.47 6.79
C LEU A 111 -1.17 -19.07 6.26
N VAL A 112 -2.45 -18.71 6.16
CA VAL A 112 -2.89 -17.37 5.77
C VAL A 112 -3.49 -16.68 6.99
N ILE A 113 -2.93 -15.52 7.32
CA ILE A 113 -3.34 -14.69 8.46
C ILE A 113 -3.98 -13.40 7.96
N GLY A 114 -5.24 -13.18 8.32
CA GLY A 114 -5.94 -11.92 8.04
C GLY A 114 -5.85 -10.99 9.25
N LEU A 115 -4.97 -9.99 9.19
CA LEU A 115 -4.85 -8.98 10.24
C LEU A 115 -5.93 -7.91 10.12
N GLY A 116 -6.24 -7.30 11.26
CA GLY A 116 -7.12 -6.15 11.34
C GLY A 116 -8.39 -6.41 12.14
N ASN A 117 -9.16 -5.35 12.36
CA ASN A 117 -10.37 -5.39 13.15
C ASN A 117 -11.61 -5.45 12.27
N LYS A 118 -12.34 -6.57 12.32
CA LYS A 118 -13.61 -6.77 11.59
C LYS A 118 -14.68 -5.72 11.92
N THR A 119 -14.63 -5.07 13.08
CA THR A 119 -15.60 -4.04 13.47
C THR A 119 -15.28 -2.66 12.91
N ILE A 120 -14.07 -2.44 12.39
CA ILE A 120 -13.64 -1.18 11.77
C ILE A 120 -13.51 -1.47 10.29
N THR A 121 -14.50 -1.02 9.49
CA THR A 121 -14.59 -1.37 8.07
C THR A 121 -13.26 -1.20 7.32
N PRO A 122 -12.59 -0.02 7.31
CA PRO A 122 -11.36 0.14 6.55
C PRO A 122 -10.20 -0.76 7.04
N ASP A 123 -10.25 -1.26 8.27
CA ASP A 123 -9.24 -2.17 8.85
C ASP A 123 -9.63 -3.66 8.67
N ALA A 124 -10.74 -3.96 8.00
CA ALA A 124 -11.30 -5.30 7.96
C ALA A 124 -10.84 -6.15 6.75
N ILE A 125 -9.90 -5.67 5.92
CA ILE A 125 -9.49 -6.40 4.70
C ILE A 125 -8.97 -7.80 4.99
N GLY A 126 -8.18 -8.00 6.05
CA GLY A 126 -7.68 -9.31 6.45
C GLY A 126 -8.82 -10.26 6.83
N PRO A 127 -9.67 -9.92 7.81
CA PRO A 127 -10.85 -10.71 8.15
C PRO A 127 -11.77 -11.01 6.95
N TYR A 128 -12.02 -10.03 6.07
CA TYR A 128 -12.86 -10.23 4.88
C TYR A 128 -12.21 -11.20 3.88
N THR A 129 -10.89 -11.12 3.69
CA THR A 129 -10.14 -12.04 2.83
C THR A 129 -10.21 -13.46 3.39
N ILE A 130 -10.04 -13.63 4.71
CA ILE A 130 -10.14 -14.93 5.37
C ILE A 130 -11.55 -15.51 5.25
N ASP A 131 -12.61 -14.71 5.44
CA ASP A 131 -13.99 -15.15 5.24
C ASP A 131 -14.24 -15.62 3.79
N ALA A 132 -13.77 -14.85 2.80
CA ALA A 132 -13.89 -15.19 1.38
C ALA A 132 -13.16 -16.50 1.05
N MET A 133 -11.94 -16.66 1.56
CA MET A 133 -11.16 -17.89 1.40
C MET A 133 -11.80 -19.10 2.10
N HIS A 134 -12.37 -18.91 3.30
CA HIS A 134 -13.07 -19.99 4.01
C HIS A 134 -14.28 -20.49 3.23
N LYS A 135 -15.06 -19.57 2.63
CA LYS A 135 -16.21 -19.92 1.80
C LYS A 135 -15.77 -20.79 0.62
N LYS A 136 -14.75 -20.35 -0.12
CA LYS A 136 -14.20 -21.11 -1.25
C LYS A 136 -13.62 -22.46 -0.82
N GLN A 137 -12.89 -22.50 0.29
CA GLN A 137 -12.30 -23.75 0.79
C GLN A 137 -13.36 -24.80 1.17
N SER A 138 -14.52 -24.35 1.66
CA SER A 138 -15.62 -25.24 2.03
C SER A 138 -16.28 -25.94 0.83
N GLU A 139 -16.03 -25.44 -0.38
CA GLU A 139 -16.50 -26.03 -1.64
C GLU A 139 -15.50 -27.07 -2.20
N LEU A 140 -14.31 -27.21 -1.59
CA LEU A 140 -13.27 -28.14 -2.02
C LEU A 140 -13.27 -29.42 -1.18
N ASP A 141 -12.92 -30.55 -1.80
CA ASP A 141 -12.83 -31.85 -1.12
C ASP A 141 -11.71 -31.90 -0.06
N SER A 142 -10.68 -31.05 -0.21
CA SER A 142 -9.58 -30.96 0.75
C SER A 142 -9.15 -29.51 1.01
N PRO A 143 -8.89 -29.13 2.27
CA PRO A 143 -8.43 -27.79 2.59
C PRO A 143 -7.00 -27.58 2.10
N LYS A 144 -6.79 -26.51 1.31
CA LYS A 144 -5.48 -26.15 0.76
C LYS A 144 -4.71 -25.18 1.66
N PHE A 145 -5.43 -24.39 2.45
CA PHE A 145 -4.87 -23.37 3.33
C PHE A 145 -5.33 -23.56 4.77
N ILE A 146 -4.47 -23.21 5.71
CA ILE A 146 -4.85 -22.98 7.10
C ILE A 146 -5.14 -21.49 7.22
N LEU A 147 -6.38 -21.14 7.53
CA LEU A 147 -6.87 -19.77 7.51
C LEU A 147 -7.13 -19.31 8.95
N TYR A 148 -6.65 -18.13 9.32
CA TYR A 148 -6.91 -17.57 10.64
C TYR A 148 -6.95 -16.04 10.60
N ALA A 149 -8.00 -15.45 11.18
CA ALA A 149 -8.09 -14.00 11.38
C ALA A 149 -7.97 -13.72 12.89
N PRO A 150 -6.78 -13.36 13.40
CA PRO A 150 -6.66 -12.93 14.78
C PRO A 150 -7.44 -11.63 14.98
N GLY A 151 -8.17 -11.54 16.10
CA GLY A 151 -8.66 -10.25 16.55
C GLY A 151 -7.51 -9.30 16.90
N VAL A 152 -7.84 -8.02 17.10
CA VAL A 152 -6.86 -7.05 17.58
C VAL A 152 -6.59 -7.21 19.07
N THR A 153 -5.40 -6.80 19.53
CA THR A 153 -4.99 -6.88 20.95
C THR A 153 -6.05 -6.32 21.92
N GLY A 154 -6.75 -5.24 21.54
CA GLY A 154 -7.82 -4.66 22.36
C GLY A 154 -9.05 -5.55 22.56
N GLN A 155 -9.28 -6.55 21.69
CA GLN A 155 -10.37 -7.51 21.80
C GLN A 155 -9.93 -8.79 22.52
N THR A 156 -8.71 -9.24 22.27
CA THR A 156 -8.21 -10.55 22.74
C THR A 156 -7.41 -10.46 24.03
N GLY A 157 -6.85 -9.29 24.36
CA GLY A 157 -5.93 -9.09 25.48
C GLY A 157 -4.52 -9.65 25.25
N PHE A 158 -4.23 -10.17 24.06
CA PHE A 158 -2.96 -10.80 23.72
C PHE A 158 -2.45 -10.29 22.38
N GLU A 159 -1.13 -10.17 22.23
CA GLU A 159 -0.54 -9.60 21.01
C GLU A 159 -0.73 -10.52 19.82
N THR A 160 -1.18 -9.94 18.70
CA THR A 160 -1.45 -10.67 17.47
C THR A 160 -0.21 -11.42 16.96
N SER A 161 0.99 -10.84 17.09
CA SER A 161 2.26 -11.48 16.74
C SER A 161 2.52 -12.77 17.52
N ASP A 162 2.16 -12.80 18.80
CA ASP A 162 2.45 -13.93 19.69
C ASP A 162 1.50 -15.11 19.36
N TYR A 163 0.25 -14.83 18.98
CA TYR A 163 -0.65 -15.84 18.41
C TYR A 163 -0.11 -16.45 17.12
N ILE A 164 0.38 -15.61 16.21
CA ILE A 164 0.90 -16.07 14.92
C ILE A 164 2.16 -16.90 15.12
N HIS A 165 3.04 -16.49 16.04
CA HIS A 165 4.21 -17.28 16.44
C HIS A 165 3.81 -18.66 16.97
N ALA A 166 2.85 -18.73 17.91
CA ALA A 166 2.38 -20.01 18.45
C ALA A 166 1.77 -20.92 17.38
N LEU A 167 1.02 -20.35 16.43
CA LEU A 167 0.46 -21.09 15.29
C LEU A 167 1.55 -21.60 14.36
N ALA A 168 2.52 -20.75 14.00
CA ALA A 168 3.63 -21.12 13.13
C ALA A 168 4.48 -22.23 13.75
N GLU A 169 4.78 -22.15 15.05
CA GLU A 169 5.55 -23.16 15.79
C GLU A 169 4.83 -24.53 15.81
N LYS A 170 3.50 -24.51 16.01
CA LYS A 170 2.70 -25.73 16.07
C LYS A 170 2.46 -26.37 14.71
N ILE A 171 2.12 -25.56 13.72
CA ILE A 171 1.72 -26.01 12.37
C ILE A 171 2.94 -26.36 11.53
N LYS A 172 4.03 -25.59 11.69
CA LYS A 172 5.22 -25.60 10.84
C LYS A 172 4.87 -25.45 9.36
N PRO A 173 4.23 -24.34 8.97
CA PRO A 173 3.85 -24.13 7.57
C PRO A 173 5.09 -23.92 6.69
N ALA A 174 4.98 -24.28 5.41
CA ALA A 174 6.01 -24.01 4.42
C ALA A 174 6.09 -22.52 4.07
N LEU A 175 4.99 -21.79 4.24
CA LEU A 175 4.84 -20.36 3.96
C LEU A 175 3.75 -19.77 4.86
N VAL A 176 3.99 -18.55 5.35
CA VAL A 176 2.98 -17.71 6.01
C VAL A 176 2.66 -16.53 5.09
N ILE A 177 1.39 -16.36 4.76
CA ILE A 177 0.89 -15.21 4.00
C ILE A 177 0.08 -14.34 4.96
N ILE A 178 0.40 -13.06 5.03
CA ILE A 178 -0.28 -12.10 5.89
C ILE A 178 -1.04 -11.13 5.00
N VAL A 179 -2.31 -10.87 5.30
CA VAL A 179 -3.13 -9.87 4.62
C VAL A 179 -3.48 -8.78 5.63
N ASP A 180 -3.12 -7.53 5.33
CA ASP A 180 -3.31 -6.39 6.23
C ASP A 180 -3.84 -5.14 5.51
N ALA A 181 -4.51 -4.27 6.27
CA ALA A 181 -4.87 -2.94 5.81
C ALA A 181 -3.67 -2.00 5.98
N LEU A 182 -3.37 -1.21 4.95
CA LEU A 182 -2.27 -0.25 4.97
C LEU A 182 -2.78 1.19 5.00
N ALA A 183 -1.94 2.10 5.51
CA ALA A 183 -2.12 3.53 5.30
C ALA A 183 -1.26 4.02 4.12
N THR A 184 -1.84 4.89 3.31
CA THR A 184 -1.16 5.58 2.18
C THR A 184 -1.09 7.08 2.44
N SER A 185 -0.01 7.71 1.97
CA SER A 185 0.18 9.16 1.97
C SER A 185 -0.19 9.84 0.63
N GLY A 186 -0.77 9.07 -0.29
CA GLY A 186 -1.22 9.53 -1.59
C GLY A 186 -2.69 9.22 -1.84
N SER A 187 -3.52 10.26 -1.96
CA SER A 187 -4.96 10.11 -2.23
C SER A 187 -5.27 9.32 -3.52
N ALA A 188 -4.38 9.33 -4.51
CA ALA A 188 -4.53 8.57 -5.76
C ALA A 188 -4.44 7.05 -5.56
N ARG A 189 -3.74 6.58 -4.52
CA ARG A 189 -3.46 5.16 -4.24
C ARG A 189 -4.49 4.50 -3.32
N LEU A 190 -5.26 5.30 -2.60
CA LEU A 190 -6.33 4.86 -1.71
C LEU A 190 -7.30 3.92 -2.44
N CYS A 191 -7.38 2.66 -1.97
CA CYS A 191 -8.15 1.58 -2.57
C CYS A 191 -7.83 1.25 -4.03
N ARG A 192 -6.65 1.64 -4.55
CA ARG A 192 -6.26 1.38 -5.96
C ARG A 192 -4.92 0.68 -6.11
N THR A 193 -4.37 0.23 -4.99
CA THR A 193 -3.02 -0.30 -4.92
C THR A 193 -2.99 -1.55 -4.04
N ILE A 194 -2.13 -2.50 -4.38
CA ILE A 194 -1.77 -3.64 -3.54
C ILE A 194 -0.25 -3.63 -3.41
N GLN A 195 0.26 -3.82 -2.20
CA GLN A 195 1.69 -3.99 -1.96
C GLN A 195 1.99 -5.42 -1.50
N LEU A 196 3.02 -6.02 -2.06
CA LEU A 196 3.54 -7.34 -1.71
C LEU A 196 4.95 -7.17 -1.14
N THR A 197 5.30 -7.93 -0.11
CA THR A 197 6.69 -7.99 0.39
C THR A 197 7.03 -9.32 1.03
N ASP A 198 8.29 -9.74 0.92
CA ASP A 198 8.87 -10.92 1.58
C ASP A 198 9.51 -10.61 2.95
N THR A 199 9.56 -9.32 3.33
CA THR A 199 10.19 -8.86 4.56
C THR A 199 9.37 -9.13 5.82
N GLY A 200 8.05 -9.29 5.66
CA GLY A 200 7.10 -9.34 6.76
C GLY A 200 6.32 -8.04 6.91
N ILE A 201 5.76 -7.81 8.10
CA ILE A 201 4.96 -6.61 8.38
C ILE A 201 5.10 -6.18 9.85
N HIS A 202 4.99 -4.86 10.06
CA HIS A 202 4.79 -4.26 11.38
C HIS A 202 3.32 -3.81 11.48
N PRO A 203 2.45 -4.59 12.16
CA PRO A 203 1.03 -4.28 12.20
C PRO A 203 0.76 -2.91 12.82
N GLY A 204 0.01 -2.06 12.11
CA GLY A 204 -0.34 -0.71 12.57
C GLY A 204 0.79 0.34 12.46
N GLY A 205 1.86 0.04 11.72
CA GLY A 205 2.98 0.97 11.48
C GLY A 205 2.54 2.31 10.89
N GLY A 206 1.74 2.30 9.83
CA GLY A 206 1.22 3.50 9.16
C GLY A 206 0.18 4.29 9.96
N VAL A 207 -0.35 3.75 11.06
CA VAL A 207 -1.25 4.44 11.99
C VAL A 207 -0.51 4.90 13.25
N GLY A 208 0.81 4.69 13.30
CA GLY A 208 1.69 5.08 14.40
C GLY A 208 1.63 4.15 15.62
N ASN A 209 1.18 2.90 15.46
CA ASN A 209 1.30 1.84 16.45
C ASN A 209 2.53 0.99 16.15
N HIS A 210 3.50 0.95 17.07
CA HIS A 210 4.66 0.07 16.97
C HIS A 210 4.32 -1.29 17.61
N ARG A 211 3.62 -2.16 16.87
CA ARG A 211 3.41 -3.55 17.31
C ARG A 211 4.64 -4.40 16.97
N LYS A 212 4.75 -5.52 17.67
CA LYS A 212 5.77 -6.54 17.38
C LYS A 212 5.65 -6.97 15.93
N GLU A 213 6.81 -7.06 15.30
CA GLU A 213 6.96 -7.44 13.91
C GLU A 213 6.50 -8.88 13.67
N ILE A 214 6.07 -9.17 12.44
CA ILE A 214 5.88 -10.53 11.96
C ILE A 214 6.74 -10.72 10.70
N SER A 215 7.87 -11.41 10.85
CA SER A 215 8.85 -11.62 9.78
C SER A 215 9.41 -13.05 9.75
N LYS A 216 10.19 -13.35 8.71
CA LYS A 216 10.91 -14.62 8.60
C LYS A 216 11.90 -14.81 9.75
N GLU A 217 12.56 -13.74 10.22
CA GLU A 217 13.47 -13.84 11.38
C GLU A 217 12.73 -14.24 12.65
N MET A 218 11.52 -13.72 12.86
CA MET A 218 10.73 -14.03 14.05
C MET A 218 10.13 -15.45 13.99
N LEU A 219 9.56 -15.83 12.85
CA LEU A 219 8.79 -17.08 12.74
C LEU A 219 9.62 -18.29 12.30
N GLY A 220 10.83 -18.08 11.75
CA GLY A 220 11.68 -19.14 11.21
C GLY A 220 11.14 -19.79 9.93
N VAL A 221 10.06 -19.26 9.36
CA VAL A 221 9.41 -19.72 8.12
C VAL A 221 9.28 -18.55 7.15
N PRO A 222 9.29 -18.78 5.82
CA PRO A 222 9.06 -17.71 4.84
C PRO A 222 7.76 -16.96 5.12
N VAL A 223 7.80 -15.63 5.08
CA VAL A 223 6.64 -14.75 5.29
C VAL A 223 6.44 -13.90 4.06
N THR A 224 5.19 -13.72 3.64
CA THR A 224 4.82 -12.76 2.60
C THR A 224 3.67 -11.92 3.10
N ALA A 225 3.85 -10.60 3.14
CA ALA A 225 2.79 -9.68 3.51
C ALA A 225 2.16 -9.08 2.23
N ILE A 226 0.83 -9.02 2.24
CA ILE A 226 -0.01 -8.42 1.22
C ILE A 226 -0.78 -7.30 1.90
N GLY A 227 -0.51 -6.07 1.49
CA GLY A 227 -1.12 -4.89 2.04
C GLY A 227 -2.04 -4.19 1.05
N VAL A 228 -3.23 -3.78 1.50
CA VAL A 228 -4.15 -2.96 0.71
C VAL A 228 -4.35 -1.61 1.39
N PRO A 229 -3.98 -0.48 0.75
CA PRO A 229 -4.18 0.83 1.34
C PRO A 229 -5.66 1.21 1.38
N THR A 230 -6.23 1.29 2.57
CA THR A 230 -7.68 1.54 2.79
C THR A 230 -7.94 2.86 3.50
N VAL A 231 -6.90 3.49 4.06
CA VAL A 231 -7.00 4.77 4.76
C VAL A 231 -5.88 5.72 4.36
N VAL A 232 -6.18 7.01 4.46
CA VAL A 232 -5.22 8.12 4.38
C VAL A 232 -5.43 9.05 5.57
N GLU A 233 -4.37 9.62 6.11
CA GLU A 233 -4.50 10.61 7.19
C GLU A 233 -5.13 11.91 6.66
N ALA A 234 -6.04 12.52 7.45
CA ALA A 234 -6.74 13.73 7.04
C ALA A 234 -5.81 14.92 6.68
N PRO A 235 -4.73 15.21 7.44
CA PRO A 235 -3.79 16.28 7.10
C PRO A 235 -3.15 16.09 5.71
N ILE A 236 -2.81 14.85 5.38
CA ILE A 236 -2.20 14.50 4.10
C ILE A 236 -3.20 14.71 2.96
N LEU A 237 -4.43 14.23 3.13
CA LEU A 237 -5.49 14.41 2.13
C LEU A 237 -5.79 15.90 1.86
N ILE A 238 -5.80 16.72 2.91
CA ILE A 238 -6.02 18.18 2.79
C ILE A 238 -4.85 18.84 2.06
N ALA A 239 -3.62 18.49 2.42
CA ALA A 239 -2.43 19.01 1.76
C ALA A 239 -2.43 18.67 0.26
N ASP A 240 -2.75 17.42 -0.09
CA ASP A 240 -2.88 16.97 -1.48
C ASP A 240 -3.98 17.75 -2.22
N ALA A 241 -5.16 17.91 -1.62
CA ALA A 241 -6.28 18.62 -2.23
C ALA A 241 -5.96 20.10 -2.49
N ILE A 242 -5.26 20.74 -1.56
CA ILE A 242 -4.79 22.12 -1.72
C ILE A 242 -3.73 22.23 -2.81
N ASP A 243 -2.81 21.27 -2.90
CA ASP A 243 -1.81 21.26 -3.96
C ASP A 243 -2.45 21.13 -5.35
N VAL A 244 -3.41 20.23 -5.49
CA VAL A 244 -4.21 20.10 -6.72
C VAL A 244 -4.94 21.41 -7.02
N ALA A 245 -5.58 22.04 -6.03
CA ALA A 245 -6.27 23.31 -6.21
C ALA A 245 -5.33 24.44 -6.68
N PHE A 246 -4.13 24.55 -6.09
CA PHE A 246 -3.13 25.53 -6.51
C PHE A 246 -2.67 25.31 -7.95
N ARG A 247 -2.36 24.06 -8.32
CA ARG A 247 -1.99 23.71 -9.70
C ARG A 247 -3.11 24.03 -10.68
N SER A 248 -4.36 23.69 -10.35
CA SER A 248 -5.52 23.99 -11.18
C SER A 248 -5.72 25.49 -11.41
N ILE A 249 -5.58 26.30 -10.36
CA ILE A 249 -5.75 27.76 -10.47
C ILE A 249 -4.59 28.36 -11.25
N ALA A 250 -3.35 27.96 -10.95
CA ALA A 250 -2.18 28.43 -11.66
C ALA A 250 -2.23 28.06 -13.15
N ALA A 251 -2.65 26.85 -13.50
CA ALA A 251 -2.82 26.40 -14.89
C ALA A 251 -3.86 27.27 -15.61
N LYS A 252 -4.98 27.59 -14.93
CA LYS A 252 -6.02 28.45 -15.50
C LYS A 252 -5.57 29.90 -15.70
N ILE A 253 -4.74 30.43 -14.80
CA ILE A 253 -4.12 31.76 -14.99
C ILE A 253 -3.19 31.73 -16.20
N GLN A 254 -2.38 30.68 -16.35
CA GLN A 254 -1.52 30.51 -17.53
C GLN A 254 -2.31 30.34 -18.83
N GLU A 255 -3.44 29.63 -18.83
CA GLU A 255 -4.32 29.49 -20.00
C GLU A 255 -4.94 30.84 -20.42
N ARG A 256 -5.29 31.70 -19.46
CA ARG A 256 -5.82 33.05 -19.76
C ARG A 256 -4.82 33.96 -20.47
N ASP A 257 -3.52 33.77 -20.22
CA ASP A 257 -2.46 34.51 -20.91
C ASP A 257 -2.30 34.04 -22.37
N LYS A 258 -2.83 32.85 -22.74
CA LYS A 258 -2.75 32.31 -24.10
C LYS A 258 -3.95 32.79 -24.97
N PRO A 259 -3.73 33.19 -26.24
CA PRO A 259 -4.80 33.67 -27.12
C PRO A 259 -5.91 32.62 -27.41
N SER A 260 -5.61 31.32 -27.25
CA SER A 260 -6.55 30.21 -27.36
C SER A 260 -7.48 30.04 -26.14
N GLY A 261 -7.17 30.66 -24.99
CA GLY A 261 -7.93 30.51 -23.74
C GLY A 261 -9.32 31.15 -23.73
N LYS A 262 -9.65 32.01 -24.72
CA LYS A 262 -11.00 32.59 -24.86
C LYS A 262 -12.06 31.57 -25.31
N LEU A 263 -11.64 30.40 -25.77
CA LEU A 263 -12.49 29.31 -26.24
C LEU A 263 -12.37 28.05 -25.39
N SER A 264 -11.51 28.00 -24.36
CA SER A 264 -11.36 26.81 -23.52
C SER A 264 -12.46 26.75 -22.45
N VAL A 265 -13.31 25.72 -22.57
CA VAL A 265 -14.20 25.27 -21.49
C VAL A 265 -13.50 24.09 -20.80
N THR A 266 -12.27 24.31 -20.32
CA THR A 266 -11.46 23.27 -19.68
C THR A 266 -11.93 23.03 -18.24
N SER A 267 -11.96 21.76 -17.84
CA SER A 267 -12.26 21.37 -16.46
C SER A 267 -11.23 21.97 -15.50
N TRP A 268 -11.63 22.22 -14.25
CA TRP A 268 -10.70 22.64 -13.19
C TRP A 268 -9.72 21.53 -12.76
N THR A 269 -9.78 20.35 -13.36
CA THR A 269 -8.83 19.27 -13.12
C THR A 269 -7.53 19.58 -13.86
N PRO A 270 -6.38 19.59 -13.18
CA PRO A 270 -5.11 19.89 -13.84
C PRO A 270 -4.79 18.76 -14.82
N VAL A 271 -4.49 19.12 -16.07
CA VAL A 271 -3.71 18.26 -16.96
C VAL A 271 -2.28 18.28 -16.45
N ASN A 272 -1.52 17.19 -16.60
CA ASN A 272 -0.11 17.04 -16.21
C ASN A 272 0.84 18.03 -16.94
N GLU A 273 0.61 19.33 -16.78
CA GLU A 273 1.50 20.40 -17.23
C GLU A 273 2.32 20.86 -16.03
N GLU A 274 3.60 21.18 -16.27
CA GLU A 274 4.44 21.84 -15.26
C GLU A 274 3.86 23.23 -15.00
N VAL A 275 3.14 23.38 -13.88
CA VAL A 275 2.48 24.62 -13.54
C VAL A 275 3.37 25.46 -12.63
N ASP A 276 3.51 26.74 -12.97
CA ASP A 276 4.25 27.70 -12.18
C ASP A 276 3.39 28.22 -11.01
N LEU A 277 3.68 27.72 -9.82
CA LEU A 277 2.99 28.06 -8.57
C LEU A 277 3.27 29.50 -8.11
N THR A 278 4.25 30.21 -8.65
CA THR A 278 4.46 31.63 -8.32
C THR A 278 3.27 32.49 -8.75
N LYS A 279 2.50 32.05 -9.76
CA LYS A 279 1.31 32.76 -10.23
C LYS A 279 0.15 32.76 -9.24
N VAL A 280 0.13 31.85 -8.27
CA VAL A 280 -0.92 31.80 -7.23
C VAL A 280 -0.53 32.52 -5.94
N GLU A 281 0.74 32.94 -5.79
CA GLU A 281 1.23 33.72 -4.66
C GLU A 281 0.41 35.01 -4.41
N PRO A 282 0.00 35.81 -5.42
CA PRO A 282 -0.78 37.02 -5.17
C PRO A 282 -2.18 36.76 -4.60
N ILE A 283 -2.71 35.54 -4.77
CA ILE A 283 -4.07 35.17 -4.35
C ILE A 283 -4.05 34.53 -2.96
N PHE A 284 -3.12 33.60 -2.74
CA PHE A 284 -3.08 32.79 -1.52
C PHE A 284 -1.96 33.21 -0.56
N GLY A 285 -1.00 34.01 -1.02
CA GLY A 285 0.20 34.40 -0.26
C GLY A 285 1.36 33.43 -0.42
N GLN A 286 2.43 33.68 0.32
CA GLN A 286 3.71 32.97 0.21
C GLN A 286 3.64 31.47 0.55
N TRP A 287 2.65 31.03 1.33
CA TRP A 287 2.53 29.62 1.68
C TRP A 287 2.12 28.73 0.49
N ALA A 288 1.62 29.33 -0.60
CA ALA A 288 1.33 28.60 -1.83
C ALA A 288 2.58 28.11 -2.57
N THR A 289 3.73 28.73 -2.31
CA THR A 289 5.03 28.35 -2.89
C THR A 289 5.87 27.50 -1.93
N TRP A 290 5.36 27.21 -0.73
CA TRP A 290 6.04 26.32 0.22
C TRP A 290 6.14 24.89 -0.34
N PRO A 291 7.24 24.18 -0.04
CA PRO A 291 7.33 22.75 -0.27
C PRO A 291 6.10 22.01 0.28
N THR A 292 5.69 20.94 -0.39
CA THR A 292 4.54 20.13 0.04
C THR A 292 4.75 19.57 1.45
N GLU A 293 5.99 19.25 1.83
CA GLU A 293 6.37 18.80 3.17
C GLU A 293 6.05 19.85 4.25
N ASP A 294 6.46 21.11 4.05
CA ASP A 294 6.20 22.19 5.00
C ASP A 294 4.69 22.45 5.17
N ARG A 295 3.93 22.36 4.07
CA ARG A 295 2.47 22.46 4.12
C ARG A 295 1.84 21.29 4.88
N ARG A 296 2.31 20.06 4.65
CA ARG A 296 1.87 18.87 5.41
C ARG A 296 2.15 19.05 6.90
N GLN A 297 3.31 19.62 7.27
CA GLN A 297 3.62 19.93 8.67
C GLN A 297 2.64 20.87 9.32
N LEU A 298 2.32 21.96 8.62
CA LEU A 298 1.34 22.91 9.13
C LEU A 298 0.01 22.21 9.42
N PHE A 299 -0.49 21.39 8.50
CA PHE A 299 -1.74 20.67 8.71
C PHE A 299 -1.63 19.64 9.83
N GLU A 300 -0.55 18.87 9.93
CA GLU A 300 -0.36 17.94 11.04
C GLU A 300 -0.38 18.65 12.40
N GLU A 301 0.33 19.78 12.53
CA GLU A 301 0.35 20.56 13.77
C GLU A 301 -1.05 21.11 14.10
N VAL A 302 -1.78 21.60 13.11
CA VAL A 302 -3.18 22.07 13.28
C VAL A 302 -4.11 20.93 13.70
N PHE A 303 -3.97 19.74 13.14
CA PHE A 303 -4.80 18.59 13.53
C PHE A 303 -4.39 17.99 14.87
N SER A 304 -3.10 18.11 15.24
CA SER A 304 -2.59 17.64 16.54
C SER A 304 -3.14 18.39 17.75
N THR A 305 -3.82 19.54 17.54
CA THR A 305 -4.52 20.24 18.62
C THR A 305 -5.72 19.45 19.15
N HIS A 306 -6.19 18.45 18.39
CA HIS A 306 -7.23 17.53 18.82
C HIS A 306 -6.60 16.18 19.19
N PRO A 307 -7.05 15.52 20.27
CA PRO A 307 -6.49 14.23 20.70
C PRO A 307 -6.82 13.08 19.73
N GLU A 308 -7.80 13.27 18.84
CA GLU A 308 -8.27 12.26 17.89
C GLU A 308 -7.47 12.32 16.58
N ARG A 309 -6.88 11.19 16.19
CA ARG A 309 -6.29 11.03 14.85
C ARG A 309 -7.41 10.74 13.85
N LEU A 310 -7.54 11.60 12.85
CA LEU A 310 -8.56 11.45 11.81
C LEU A 310 -7.99 10.72 10.59
N MET A 311 -8.62 9.58 10.29
CA MET A 311 -8.39 8.80 9.08
C MET A 311 -9.56 9.00 8.12
N VAL A 312 -9.25 9.05 6.82
CA VAL A 312 -10.25 9.22 5.76
C VAL A 312 -10.24 7.98 4.86
N THR A 313 -11.43 7.53 4.50
CA THR A 313 -11.67 6.38 3.62
C THR A 313 -12.86 6.70 2.71
N PRO A 314 -12.98 6.08 1.51
CA PRO A 314 -14.17 6.22 0.69
C PRO A 314 -15.43 5.74 1.43
N LYS A 315 -16.58 6.35 1.11
CA LYS A 315 -17.87 5.95 1.70
C LYS A 315 -18.24 4.49 1.38
N GLU A 316 -17.89 4.03 0.19
CA GLU A 316 -18.15 2.68 -0.33
C GLU A 316 -16.98 1.72 -0.06
N VAL A 317 -16.21 1.95 1.01
CA VAL A 317 -15.05 1.12 1.35
C VAL A 317 -15.42 -0.34 1.57
N ASP A 318 -16.62 -0.62 2.07
CA ASP A 318 -17.16 -1.98 2.20
C ASP A 318 -17.23 -2.73 0.86
N PHE A 319 -17.63 -2.04 -0.21
CA PHE A 319 -17.65 -2.62 -1.54
C PHE A 319 -16.23 -2.84 -2.09
N TRP A 320 -15.31 -1.88 -1.89
CA TRP A 320 -13.89 -2.04 -2.22
C TRP A 320 -13.27 -3.26 -1.54
N LEU A 321 -13.47 -3.40 -0.23
CA LEU A 321 -12.95 -4.51 0.56
C LEU A 321 -13.50 -5.85 0.10
N SER A 322 -14.77 -5.89 -0.31
CA SER A 322 -15.40 -7.10 -0.84
C SER A 322 -14.76 -7.51 -2.18
N GLN A 323 -14.47 -6.55 -3.06
CA GLN A 323 -13.75 -6.83 -4.32
C GLN A 323 -12.32 -7.31 -4.06
N TYR A 324 -11.59 -6.64 -3.16
CA TYR A 324 -10.22 -7.04 -2.82
C TYR A 324 -10.16 -8.40 -2.11
N ALA A 325 -11.06 -8.68 -1.18
CA ALA A 325 -11.14 -9.99 -0.51
C ALA A 325 -11.39 -11.12 -1.51
N PHE A 326 -12.27 -10.89 -2.50
CA PHE A 326 -12.49 -11.84 -3.59
C PHE A 326 -11.25 -11.99 -4.48
N LEU A 327 -10.64 -10.88 -4.92
CA LEU A 327 -9.44 -10.87 -5.73
C LEU A 327 -8.28 -11.62 -5.05
N LEU A 328 -8.01 -11.31 -3.78
CA LEU A 328 -6.94 -11.93 -3.00
C LEU A 328 -7.24 -13.42 -2.76
N GLY A 329 -8.47 -13.75 -2.37
CA GLY A 329 -8.88 -15.14 -2.17
C GLY A 329 -8.74 -15.97 -3.45
N GLU A 330 -9.38 -15.56 -4.54
CA GLU A 330 -9.28 -16.23 -5.85
C GLU A 330 -7.83 -16.32 -6.33
N GLY A 331 -7.09 -15.22 -6.25
CA GLY A 331 -5.69 -15.12 -6.65
C GLY A 331 -4.80 -16.11 -5.92
N LEU A 332 -4.92 -16.22 -4.59
CA LEU A 332 -4.15 -17.16 -3.78
C LEU A 332 -4.45 -18.62 -4.12
N PHE A 333 -5.73 -18.97 -4.31
CA PHE A 333 -6.09 -20.33 -4.72
C PHE A 333 -5.54 -20.70 -6.10
N LYS A 334 -5.63 -19.79 -7.08
CA LYS A 334 -5.09 -20.01 -8.44
C LYS A 334 -3.56 -20.13 -8.42
N TRP A 335 -2.90 -19.20 -7.72
CA TRP A 335 -1.44 -19.23 -7.55
C TRP A 335 -0.96 -20.57 -6.97
N LEU A 336 -1.61 -21.07 -5.92
CA LEU A 336 -1.23 -22.34 -5.31
C LEU A 336 -1.41 -23.52 -6.27
N GLU A 337 -2.51 -23.55 -7.03
CA GLU A 337 -2.75 -24.60 -8.03
C GLU A 337 -1.70 -24.61 -9.14
N GLU A 338 -1.32 -23.44 -9.63
CA GLU A 338 -0.26 -23.29 -10.64
C GLU A 338 1.10 -23.69 -10.07
N LYS A 339 1.40 -23.30 -8.83
CA LYS A 339 2.68 -23.63 -8.18
C LYS A 339 2.83 -25.12 -7.94
N GLN A 340 1.77 -25.79 -7.50
CA GLN A 340 1.75 -27.25 -7.33
C GLN A 340 1.87 -28.00 -8.67
N LYS A 341 1.30 -27.47 -9.76
CA LYS A 341 1.47 -28.03 -11.11
C LYS A 341 2.90 -27.85 -11.64
N ALA A 342 3.55 -26.73 -11.36
CA ALA A 342 4.91 -26.45 -11.81
C ALA A 342 5.99 -27.20 -11.00
N GLY A 343 5.66 -27.64 -9.78
CA GLY A 343 6.56 -28.41 -8.90
C GLY A 343 6.49 -29.92 -9.04
N ASN A 344 5.52 -30.45 -9.79
CA ASN A 344 5.37 -31.87 -10.15
C ASN A 344 5.94 -32.14 -11.54
#